data_AF-A0A9X3K4K4-F1
#
_entry.id   AF-A0A9X3K4K4-F1
#
_cell.length_a   1.000
_cell.length_b   1.000
_cell.length_c   1.000
_cell.angle_alpha   90.00
_cell.angle_beta   90.00
_cell.angle_gamma   90.00
#
_symmetry.space_group_name_H-M   'P 1'
#
loop_
_entity.id
_entity.type
_entity.pdbx_description
1 polymer ?
#
loop_
_entity_poly.entity_id
_entity_poly.type
_entity_poly.pdbx_seq_one_letter_code
_entity_poly.pdbx_strand_id
1 'polypeptide(L)'
;MIKRFFKWTFRLILGLILLIVVAYGGFHLAEYATGGKYLDYLMANSESVTTESSFTFELMGTDIENSKLILVGEIHGFKTPQQFDLNFFKYLHSDHGVSTYIAELVFVQAELMNGYMESGSEDELYRFLENWAVVQGQRNIDYYDKYRKL
;
A
#
# COMPACT_ATOMS: atom_id res chain seq x y z
N MET A 1 -25.04 -36.63 -44.90
CA MET A 1 -25.63 -35.81 -43.82
C MET A 1 -24.57 -35.33 -42.82
N ILE A 2 -23.76 -36.24 -42.26
CA ILE A 2 -22.68 -35.95 -41.29
C ILE A 2 -21.66 -34.89 -41.76
N LYS A 3 -21.16 -34.96 -43.01
CA LYS A 3 -20.19 -33.96 -43.53
C LYS A 3 -20.75 -32.53 -43.62
N ARG A 4 -22.07 -32.38 -43.89
CA ARG A 4 -22.73 -31.06 -43.91
C ARG A 4 -22.88 -30.52 -42.50
N PHE A 5 -23.28 -31.38 -41.55
CA PHE A 5 -23.37 -31.02 -40.14
C PHE A 5 -22.01 -30.55 -39.58
N PHE A 6 -20.92 -31.31 -39.85
CA PHE A 6 -19.57 -30.96 -39.41
C PHE A 6 -19.07 -29.64 -40.00
N LYS A 7 -19.43 -29.34 -41.26
CA LYS A 7 -19.09 -28.07 -41.91
C LYS A 7 -19.82 -26.88 -41.28
N TRP A 8 -21.07 -27.09 -40.86
CA TRP A 8 -21.86 -26.07 -40.17
C TRP A 8 -21.36 -25.82 -38.75
N THR A 9 -21.09 -26.88 -37.97
CA THR A 9 -20.52 -26.75 -36.62
C THR A 9 -19.15 -26.08 -36.65
N PHE A 10 -18.28 -26.45 -37.59
CA PHE A 10 -16.98 -25.81 -37.75
C PHE A 10 -17.09 -24.31 -38.04
N ARG A 11 -18.01 -23.90 -38.93
CA ARG A 11 -18.26 -22.47 -39.22
C ARG A 11 -18.79 -21.70 -38.01
N LEU A 12 -19.67 -22.32 -37.22
CA LEU A 12 -20.19 -21.72 -35.99
C LEU A 12 -19.08 -21.51 -34.96
N ILE A 13 -18.22 -22.52 -34.77
CA ILE A 13 -17.06 -22.41 -33.87
C ILE A 13 -16.12 -21.30 -34.35
N LEU A 14 -15.80 -21.26 -35.65
CA LEU A 14 -14.93 -20.22 -36.20
C LEU A 14 -15.53 -18.81 -36.01
N GLY A 15 -16.85 -18.67 -36.22
CA GLY A 15 -17.56 -17.42 -36.00
C GLY A 15 -17.54 -17.00 -34.52
N LEU A 16 -17.69 -17.95 -33.60
CA LEU A 16 -17.66 -17.69 -32.17
C LEU A 16 -16.25 -17.29 -31.70
N ILE A 17 -15.20 -17.96 -32.20
CA ILE A 17 -13.81 -17.58 -31.97
C ILE A 17 -13.55 -16.17 -32.49
N LEU A 18 -13.99 -15.85 -33.71
CA LEU A 18 -13.83 -14.50 -34.28
C LEU A 18 -14.53 -13.45 -33.42
N LEU A 19 -15.74 -13.74 -32.94
CA LEU A 19 -16.51 -12.84 -32.09
C LEU A 19 -15.80 -12.61 -30.74
N ILE A 20 -15.24 -13.66 -30.14
CA ILE A 20 -14.42 -13.54 -28.93
C ILE A 20 -13.19 -12.66 -29.19
N VAL A 21 -12.47 -12.89 -30.29
CA VAL A 21 -11.28 -12.09 -30.64
C VAL A 21 -11.63 -10.61 -30.86
N VAL A 22 -12.73 -10.32 -31.57
CA VAL A 22 -13.20 -8.95 -31.80
C VAL A 22 -13.66 -8.30 -30.50
N ALA A 23 -14.40 -9.02 -29.64
CA ALA A 23 -14.84 -8.51 -28.36
C ALA A 23 -13.66 -8.22 -27.43
N TYR A 24 -12.69 -9.13 -27.36
CA TYR A 24 -11.49 -8.99 -26.55
C TYR A 24 -10.59 -7.84 -27.05
N GLY A 25 -10.33 -7.77 -28.35
CA GLY A 25 -9.56 -6.69 -28.96
C GLY A 25 -10.25 -5.33 -28.81
N GLY A 26 -11.57 -5.28 -28.99
CA GLY A 26 -12.37 -4.08 -28.80
C GLY A 26 -12.37 -3.59 -27.34
N PHE A 27 -12.48 -4.51 -26.38
CA PHE A 27 -12.36 -4.19 -24.96
C PHE A 27 -11.00 -3.57 -24.62
N HIS A 28 -9.89 -4.19 -25.04
CA HIS A 28 -8.56 -3.65 -24.77
C HIS A 28 -8.28 -2.31 -25.47
N LEU A 29 -8.77 -2.12 -26.69
CA LEU A 29 -8.68 -0.82 -27.36
C LEU A 29 -9.47 0.26 -26.60
N ALA A 30 -10.65 -0.08 -26.09
CA ALA A 30 -11.46 0.83 -25.29
C ALA A 30 -10.78 1.14 -23.94
N GLU A 31 -10.26 0.13 -23.22
CA GLU A 31 -9.49 0.35 -21.99
C GLU A 31 -8.24 1.19 -22.24
N TYR A 32 -7.49 0.92 -23.31
CA TYR A 32 -6.30 1.72 -23.63
C TYR A 32 -6.65 3.18 -23.93
N ALA A 33 -7.71 3.40 -24.74
CA ALA A 33 -8.16 4.74 -25.09
C ALA A 33 -8.76 5.50 -23.90
N THR A 34 -9.46 4.82 -22.99
CA THR A 34 -10.14 5.45 -21.85
C THR A 34 -9.26 5.52 -20.60
N GLY A 35 -8.36 4.56 -20.43
CA GLY A 35 -7.44 4.40 -19.31
C GLY A 35 -6.13 5.16 -19.50
N GLY A 36 -5.66 5.33 -20.75
CA GLY A 36 -4.40 6.01 -21.06
C GLY A 36 -4.31 7.40 -20.44
N LYS A 37 -5.39 8.20 -20.52
CA LYS A 37 -5.42 9.54 -19.90
C LYS A 37 -5.23 9.53 -18.38
N TYR A 38 -5.70 8.49 -17.68
CA TYR A 38 -5.53 8.38 -16.23
C TYR A 38 -4.14 7.89 -15.88
N LEU A 39 -3.59 6.97 -16.68
CA LEU A 39 -2.19 6.56 -16.55
C LEU A 39 -1.24 7.73 -16.78
N ASP A 40 -1.44 8.50 -17.85
CA ASP A 40 -0.65 9.69 -18.17
C ASP A 40 -0.74 10.73 -17.05
N TYR A 41 -1.96 10.96 -16.53
CA TYR A 41 -2.15 11.83 -15.38
C TYR A 41 -1.37 11.35 -14.15
N LEU A 42 -1.48 10.06 -13.80
CA LEU A 42 -0.76 9.51 -12.65
C LEU A 42 0.76 9.60 -12.85
N MET A 43 1.27 9.25 -14.04
CA MET A 43 2.69 9.35 -14.36
C MET A 43 3.21 10.78 -14.25
N ALA A 44 2.43 11.78 -14.67
CA ALA A 44 2.79 13.18 -14.58
C ALA A 44 2.67 13.78 -13.16
N ASN A 45 1.92 13.13 -12.26
CA ASN A 45 1.59 13.63 -10.92
C ASN A 45 1.94 12.63 -9.80
N SER A 46 2.90 11.74 -10.05
CA SER A 46 3.37 10.75 -9.06
C SER A 46 4.87 10.89 -8.84
N GLU A 47 5.29 10.59 -7.62
CA GLU A 47 6.70 10.37 -7.29
C GLU A 47 6.92 8.87 -7.09
N SER A 48 8.02 8.35 -7.65
CA SER A 48 8.46 6.98 -7.40
C SER A 48 9.80 7.02 -6.68
N VAL A 49 9.80 6.59 -5.42
CA VAL A 49 11.00 6.53 -4.58
C VAL A 49 11.46 5.08 -4.50
N THR A 50 12.75 4.83 -4.74
CA THR A 50 13.32 3.49 -4.57
C THR A 50 13.46 3.16 -3.08
N THR A 51 13.44 1.88 -2.72
CA THR A 51 13.55 1.45 -1.31
C THR A 51 14.88 1.81 -0.65
N GLU A 52 15.92 2.11 -1.45
CA GLU A 52 17.26 2.48 -0.99
C GLU A 52 17.47 3.99 -0.89
N SER A 53 16.57 4.80 -1.46
CA SER A 53 16.64 6.27 -1.41
C SER A 53 15.82 6.83 -0.25
N SER A 54 16.29 7.95 0.33
CA SER A 54 15.50 8.69 1.31
C SER A 54 14.31 9.36 0.62
N PHE A 55 13.13 9.30 1.25
CA PHE A 55 11.95 10.03 0.79
C PHE A 55 12.15 11.53 1.01
N THR A 56 11.87 12.36 -0.01
CA THR A 56 12.01 13.83 0.08
C THR A 56 10.75 14.50 0.61
N PHE A 57 9.59 13.88 0.40
CA PHE A 57 8.26 14.37 0.76
C PHE A 57 7.88 15.74 0.17
N GLU A 58 8.65 16.27 -0.79
CA GLU A 58 8.44 17.60 -1.37
C GLU A 58 7.08 17.73 -2.03
N LEU A 59 6.63 16.69 -2.76
CA LEU A 59 5.33 16.70 -3.45
C LEU A 59 4.15 16.87 -2.48
N MET A 60 4.27 16.36 -1.25
CA MET A 60 3.23 16.43 -0.22
C MET A 60 3.43 17.58 0.76
N GLY A 61 4.53 18.34 0.67
CA GLY A 61 4.92 19.33 1.67
C GLY A 61 3.84 20.37 1.95
N THR A 62 3.26 20.94 0.89
CA THR A 62 2.17 21.93 1.03
C THR A 62 0.90 21.32 1.66
N ASP A 63 0.56 20.08 1.34
CA ASP A 63 -0.61 19.42 1.94
C ASP A 63 -0.38 19.13 3.41
N ILE A 64 0.85 18.75 3.79
CA ILE A 64 1.27 18.51 5.18
C ILE A 64 1.18 19.80 6.00
N GLU A 65 1.75 20.90 5.52
CA GLU A 65 1.73 22.20 6.22
C GLU A 65 0.31 22.72 6.46
N ASN A 66 -0.61 22.43 5.55
CA ASN A 66 -2.01 22.84 5.66
C ASN A 66 -2.89 21.85 6.44
N SER A 67 -2.33 20.72 6.91
CA SER A 67 -3.06 19.66 7.59
C SER A 67 -2.91 19.73 9.11
N LYS A 68 -3.99 19.40 9.81
CA LYS A 68 -4.00 19.21 11.28
C LYS A 68 -4.02 17.74 11.69
N LEU A 69 -4.38 16.87 10.75
CA LEU A 69 -4.50 15.43 10.92
C LEU A 69 -4.01 14.79 9.62
N ILE A 70 -3.06 13.87 9.74
CA ILE A 70 -2.51 13.12 8.62
C ILE A 70 -2.87 11.66 8.88
N LEU A 71 -3.56 11.04 7.92
CA LEU A 71 -3.93 9.62 8.00
C LEU A 71 -3.05 8.84 7.03
N VAL A 72 -2.31 7.88 7.57
CA VAL A 72 -1.41 7.02 6.79
C VAL A 72 -1.98 5.60 6.80
N GLY A 73 -2.28 5.08 5.62
CA GLY A 73 -2.70 3.70 5.45
C GLY A 73 -1.51 2.79 5.16
N GLU A 74 -1.60 1.53 5.57
CA GLU A 74 -0.58 0.52 5.30
C GLU A 74 -1.17 -0.80 4.80
N ILE A 75 -0.29 -1.63 4.23
CA ILE A 75 -0.57 -3.04 3.97
C ILE A 75 0.24 -3.86 4.98
N HIS A 76 -0.46 -4.59 5.86
CA HIS A 76 0.19 -5.33 6.94
C HIS A 76 1.10 -6.45 6.43
N GLY A 77 2.19 -6.69 7.16
CA GLY A 77 3.12 -7.80 6.88
C GLY A 77 4.11 -7.53 5.75
N PHE A 78 4.22 -6.28 5.29
CA PHE A 78 5.21 -5.87 4.28
C PHE A 78 6.22 -4.89 4.89
N LYS A 79 7.51 -5.13 4.60
CA LYS A 79 8.63 -4.33 5.08
C LYS A 79 8.63 -2.88 4.54
N THR A 80 8.40 -2.70 3.25
CA THR A 80 8.51 -1.37 2.61
C THR A 80 7.53 -0.34 3.18
N PRO A 81 6.24 -0.65 3.41
CA PRO A 81 5.34 0.25 4.13
C PRO A 81 5.85 0.63 5.53
N GLN A 82 6.47 -0.29 6.28
CA GLN A 82 7.03 0.04 7.60
C GLN A 82 8.20 1.02 7.53
N GLN A 83 9.03 0.91 6.50
CA GLN A 83 10.13 1.85 6.26
C GLN A 83 9.59 3.24 5.87
N PHE A 84 8.56 3.29 5.03
CA PHE A 84 7.89 4.54 4.68
C PHE A 84 7.31 5.20 5.93
N ASP A 85 6.53 4.46 6.74
CA ASP A 85 5.89 5.01 7.93
C ASP A 85 6.90 5.56 8.94
N LEU A 86 8.01 4.83 9.18
CA LEU A 86 9.10 5.32 10.03
C LEU A 86 9.73 6.60 9.50
N ASN A 87 10.09 6.63 8.22
CA ASN A 87 10.73 7.80 7.60
C ASN A 87 9.80 9.00 7.57
N PHE A 88 8.52 8.77 7.29
CA PHE A 88 7.51 9.80 7.23
C PHE A 88 7.23 10.39 8.61
N PHE A 89 7.07 9.55 9.64
CA PHE A 89 6.92 10.05 11.00
C PHE A 89 8.14 10.86 11.45
N LYS A 90 9.36 10.41 11.14
CA LYS A 90 10.58 11.16 11.46
C LYS A 90 10.59 12.54 10.81
N TYR A 91 10.27 12.61 9.52
CA TYR A 91 10.13 13.87 8.79
C TYR A 91 9.06 14.79 9.40
N LEU A 92 7.87 14.25 9.71
CA LEU A 92 6.81 15.02 10.36
C LEU A 92 7.24 15.55 11.74
N HIS A 93 8.00 14.76 12.49
CA HIS A 93 8.51 15.18 13.79
C HIS A 93 9.59 16.27 13.66
N SER A 94 10.60 16.08 12.81
CA SER A 94 11.73 16.99 12.67
C SER A 94 11.36 18.31 12.00
N ASP A 95 10.57 18.26 10.93
CA ASP A 95 10.34 19.41 10.04
C ASP A 95 9.02 20.13 10.37
N HIS A 96 8.04 19.40 10.92
CA HIS A 96 6.69 19.92 11.19
C HIS A 96 6.30 19.90 12.66
N GLY A 97 7.18 19.42 13.55
CA GLY A 97 6.95 19.41 15.00
C GLY A 97 5.84 18.46 15.45
N VAL A 98 5.49 17.45 14.65
CA VAL A 98 4.48 16.46 15.01
C VAL A 98 5.01 15.59 16.14
N SER A 99 4.33 15.57 17.28
CA SER A 99 4.75 14.82 18.48
C SER A 99 3.71 13.79 18.94
N THR A 100 2.61 13.62 18.19
CA THR A 100 1.54 12.68 18.53
C THR A 100 1.37 11.69 17.39
N TYR A 101 1.60 10.41 17.69
CA TYR A 101 1.44 9.30 16.77
C TYR A 101 0.28 8.42 17.26
N ILE A 102 -0.71 8.21 16.40
CA ILE A 102 -1.88 7.37 16.69
C ILE A 102 -1.85 6.21 15.70
N ALA A 103 -1.61 5.01 16.20
CA ALA A 103 -1.64 3.78 15.41
C ALA A 103 -2.91 2.96 15.65
N GLU A 104 -3.17 2.00 14.76
CA GLU A 104 -4.26 1.01 14.84
C GLU A 104 -4.00 0.00 15.98
N LEU A 105 -4.09 0.48 17.22
CA LEU A 105 -3.78 -0.25 18.44
C LEU A 105 -4.98 -0.21 19.40
N VAL A 106 -5.16 -1.27 20.19
CA VAL A 106 -6.07 -1.22 21.35
C VAL A 106 -5.40 -0.50 22.52
N PHE A 107 -6.20 -0.02 23.49
CA PHE A 107 -5.70 0.78 24.63
C PHE A 107 -4.51 0.14 25.37
N VAL A 108 -4.59 -1.15 25.71
CA VAL A 108 -3.51 -1.87 26.42
C VAL A 108 -2.22 -1.91 25.61
N GLN A 109 -2.31 -2.01 24.28
CA GLN A 109 -1.15 -1.98 23.41
C GLN A 109 -0.52 -0.59 23.33
N ALA A 110 -1.35 0.44 23.28
CA ALA A 110 -0.88 1.82 23.33
C ALA A 110 -0.16 2.12 24.66
N GLU A 111 -0.67 1.60 25.79
CA GLU A 111 -0.02 1.71 27.09
C GLU A 111 1.36 1.04 27.11
N LEU A 112 1.47 -0.20 26.61
CA LEU A 112 2.76 -0.90 26.49
C LEU A 112 3.75 -0.16 25.58
N MET A 113 3.26 0.39 24.46
CA MET A 113 4.11 1.15 23.54
C MET A 113 4.60 2.45 24.17
N ASN A 114 3.75 3.20 24.87
CA ASN A 114 4.15 4.41 25.57
C ASN A 114 5.16 4.09 26.69
N GLY A 115 4.94 3.02 27.45
CA GLY A 115 5.90 2.52 28.44
C GLY A 115 7.26 2.23 27.80
N TYR A 116 7.27 1.55 26.64
CA TYR A 116 8.50 1.29 25.91
C TYR A 116 9.21 2.58 25.46
N MET A 117 8.46 3.56 24.94
CA MET A 117 9.02 4.84 24.49
C MET A 117 9.63 5.65 25.64
N GLU A 118 9.08 5.52 26.85
CA GLU A 118 9.61 6.19 28.05
C GLU A 118 10.80 5.44 28.68
N SER A 119 10.75 4.11 28.69
CA SER A 119 11.67 3.27 29.47
C SER A 119 12.77 2.60 28.65
N GLY A 120 12.55 2.40 27.35
CA GLY A 120 13.36 1.55 26.48
C GLY A 120 13.22 0.04 26.77
N SER A 121 12.22 -0.38 27.54
CA SER A 121 12.04 -1.78 27.96
C SER A 121 11.61 -2.69 26.81
N GLU A 122 12.55 -3.47 26.29
CA GLU A 122 12.28 -4.44 25.22
C GLU A 122 11.16 -5.43 25.59
N ASP A 123 11.00 -5.77 26.87
CA ASP A 123 9.90 -6.64 27.34
C ASP A 123 8.51 -6.03 27.09
N GLU A 124 8.37 -4.71 27.21
CA GLU A 124 7.12 -4.01 26.91
C GLU A 124 6.83 -4.04 25.40
N LEU A 125 7.87 -3.83 24.58
CA LEU A 125 7.78 -3.92 23.13
C LEU A 125 7.43 -5.36 22.67
N TYR A 126 8.04 -6.37 23.27
CA TYR A 126 7.73 -7.78 22.99
C TYR A 126 6.28 -8.11 23.33
N ARG A 127 5.80 -7.70 24.52
CA ARG A 127 4.40 -7.94 24.95
C ARG A 127 3.39 -7.20 24.07
N PHE A 128 3.76 -6.01 23.61
CA PHE A 128 2.97 -5.23 22.67
C PHE A 128 2.76 -6.00 21.35
N LEU A 129 3.85 -6.51 20.75
CA LEU A 129 3.78 -7.26 19.50
C LEU A 129 3.16 -8.64 19.68
N GLU A 130 3.26 -9.27 20.85
CA GLU A 130 2.66 -10.59 21.06
C GLU A 130 1.13 -10.57 20.96
N ASN A 131 0.50 -9.49 21.42
CA ASN A 131 -0.96 -9.42 21.58
C ASN A 131 -1.61 -8.44 20.60
N TRP A 132 -0.99 -8.17 19.46
CA TRP A 132 -1.56 -7.24 18.49
C TRP A 132 -2.79 -7.81 17.80
N ALA A 133 -3.85 -7.01 17.72
CA ALA A 133 -5.06 -7.31 16.97
C ALA A 133 -4.77 -7.67 15.50
N VAL A 134 -3.74 -7.04 14.90
CA VAL A 134 -3.27 -7.37 13.55
C VAL A 134 -2.33 -8.57 13.63
N VAL A 135 -2.84 -9.75 13.25
CA VAL A 135 -2.10 -11.03 13.35
C VAL A 135 -0.76 -10.99 12.59
N GLN A 136 -0.70 -10.33 11.44
CA GLN A 136 0.53 -10.20 10.64
C GLN A 136 1.61 -9.34 11.32
N GLY A 137 1.20 -8.46 12.24
CA GLY A 137 2.09 -7.67 13.07
C GLY A 137 2.57 -8.44 14.30
N GLN A 138 1.94 -9.56 14.64
CA GLN A 138 2.34 -10.33 15.82
C GLN A 138 3.72 -10.94 15.64
N ARG A 139 4.61 -10.68 16.61
CA ARG A 139 6.00 -11.20 16.63
C ARG A 139 6.76 -10.93 15.32
N ASN A 140 6.42 -9.85 14.64
CA ASN A 140 6.98 -9.49 13.36
C ASN A 140 8.24 -8.64 13.55
N ILE A 141 9.35 -9.08 12.96
CA ILE A 141 10.65 -8.43 13.11
C ILE A 141 10.71 -7.05 12.47
N ASP A 142 9.98 -6.80 11.37
CA ASP A 142 9.97 -5.51 10.70
C ASP A 142 9.30 -4.44 11.57
N TYR A 143 8.21 -4.80 12.26
CA TYR A 143 7.59 -3.90 13.25
C TYR A 143 8.47 -3.71 14.48
N TYR A 144 9.07 -4.78 15.00
CA TYR A 144 10.01 -4.69 16.12
C TYR A 144 11.17 -3.73 15.82
N ASP A 145 11.82 -3.90 14.68
CA ASP A 145 12.93 -3.06 14.24
C ASP A 145 12.50 -1.62 13.93
N LYS A 146 11.26 -1.41 13.48
CA LYS A 146 10.69 -0.06 13.28
C LYS A 146 10.58 0.67 14.62
N TYR A 147 9.95 0.06 15.62
CA TYR A 147 9.72 0.73 16.91
C TYR A 147 11.02 1.02 17.65
N ARG A 148 12.05 0.18 17.51
CA ARG A 148 13.40 0.42 18.06
C ARG A 148 14.16 1.59 17.43
N LYS A 149 13.68 2.09 16.28
CA LYS A 149 14.31 3.19 15.54
C LYS A 149 13.55 4.50 15.70
N LEU A 150 12.39 4.50 16.34
CA LEU A 150 11.67 5.72 16.74
C LEU A 150 12.42 6.38 17.90
#